data_AF-A0A542S741-F1
#
_entry.id   AF-A0A542S741-F1
#
_cell.length_a   1.000
_cell.length_b   1.000
_cell.length_c   1.000
_cell.angle_alpha   90.00
_cell.angle_beta   90.00
_cell.angle_gamma   90.00
#
_symmetry.space_group_name_H-M   'P 1'
#
loop_
_entity.id
_entity.type
_entity.pdbx_description
1 polymer ?
#
loop_
_entity_poly.entity_id
_entity_poly.type
_entity_poly.pdbx_seq_one_letter_code
_entity_poly.pdbx_strand_id
1 'polypeptide(L)'
;MSSSMQGMDTEHARETSARMDSHASQASGVCSGLYARLGATNWVGPDMDRMMEDMASSFVPESTNAAETLRDQARVLAAHADRQDAASA
;
A
#
# COMPACT_ATOMS: atom_id res chain seq x y z
N MET A 1 -18.21 6.85 34.23
CA MET A 1 -17.55 5.54 34.37
C MET A 1 -16.91 5.22 33.02
N SER A 2 -15.69 5.70 32.79
CA SER A 2 -14.92 5.43 31.58
C SER A 2 -14.45 3.98 31.66
N SER A 3 -15.09 3.08 30.89
CA SER A 3 -14.60 1.71 30.76
C SER A 3 -13.35 1.76 29.89
N SER A 4 -12.20 1.90 30.55
CA SER A 4 -10.87 1.80 29.96
C SER A 4 -10.76 0.43 29.27
N MET A 5 -11.01 0.37 27.96
CA MET A 5 -10.66 -0.78 27.13
C MET A 5 -9.14 -0.94 27.21
N GLN A 6 -8.68 -1.88 28.03
CA GLN A 6 -7.27 -2.17 28.22
C GLN A 6 -6.86 -3.18 27.14
N GLY A 7 -6.68 -2.70 25.90
CA GLY A 7 -6.36 -3.56 24.76
C GLY A 7 -6.56 -2.86 23.42
N MET A 8 -6.21 -3.56 22.35
CA MET A 8 -6.48 -3.13 20.98
C MET A 8 -7.94 -3.42 20.61
N ASP A 9 -8.58 -2.49 19.90
CA ASP A 9 -9.83 -2.76 19.19
C ASP A 9 -9.53 -3.66 17.97
N THR A 10 -9.79 -4.96 18.12
CA THR A 10 -9.41 -5.99 17.14
C THR A 10 -10.28 -5.96 15.89
N GLU A 11 -11.52 -5.48 15.98
CA GLU A 11 -12.41 -5.27 14.84
C GLU A 11 -11.91 -4.08 14.02
N HIS A 12 -11.67 -2.94 14.66
CA HIS A 12 -11.15 -1.76 13.98
C HIS A 12 -9.75 -1.99 13.37
N ALA A 13 -8.90 -2.76 14.06
CA ALA A 13 -7.60 -3.15 13.53
C ALA A 13 -7.72 -3.97 12.24
N ARG A 14 -8.63 -4.95 12.19
CA ARG A 14 -8.88 -5.77 10.99
C ARG A 14 -9.47 -4.95 9.84
N GLU A 15 -10.42 -4.05 10.12
CA GLU A 15 -10.92 -3.12 9.11
C GLU A 15 -9.81 -2.23 8.54
N THR A 16 -8.96 -1.70 9.42
CA THR A 16 -7.83 -0.86 9.03
C THR A 16 -6.83 -1.62 8.17
N SER A 17 -6.45 -2.84 8.57
CA SER A 17 -5.61 -3.73 7.77
C SER A 17 -6.18 -3.98 6.37
N ALA A 18 -7.48 -4.26 6.25
CA ALA A 18 -8.12 -4.48 4.96
C ALA A 18 -8.09 -3.22 4.07
N ARG A 19 -8.28 -2.03 4.66
CA ARG A 19 -8.14 -0.75 3.94
C ARG A 19 -6.71 -0.50 3.48
N MET A 20 -5.72 -0.80 4.32
CA MET A 20 -4.30 -0.65 3.97
C MET A 20 -3.92 -1.51 2.76
N ASP A 21 -4.35 -2.76 2.70
CA ASP A 21 -4.10 -3.65 1.56
C ASP A 21 -4.79 -3.15 0.27
N SER A 22 -6.01 -2.65 0.39
CA SER A 22 -6.74 -2.03 -0.73
C SER A 22 -6.03 -0.79 -1.26
N HIS A 23 -5.57 0.10 -0.39
CA HIS A 23 -4.83 1.31 -0.78
C HIS A 23 -3.48 0.98 -1.43
N ALA A 24 -2.75 -0.01 -0.90
CA ALA A 24 -1.51 -0.49 -1.49
C ALA A 24 -1.72 -0.99 -2.93
N SER A 25 -2.79 -1.76 -3.14
CA SER A 25 -3.13 -2.29 -4.47
C SER A 25 -3.56 -1.19 -5.45
N GLN A 26 -4.31 -0.19 -4.97
CA GLN A 26 -4.68 0.98 -5.78
C GLN A 26 -3.44 1.80 -6.18
N ALA A 27 -2.53 2.08 -5.23
CA ALA A 27 -1.32 2.86 -5.50
C ALA A 27 -0.43 2.18 -6.55
N SER A 28 -0.17 0.88 -6.39
CA SER A 28 0.60 0.10 -7.36
C SER A 28 -0.06 0.06 -8.76
N GLY A 29 -1.39 -0.08 -8.80
CA GLY A 29 -2.16 -0.07 -10.04
C GLY A 29 -2.11 1.28 -10.77
N VAL A 30 -2.23 2.39 -10.04
CA VAL A 30 -2.12 3.74 -10.61
C VAL A 30 -0.75 3.96 -11.24
N CYS A 31 0.33 3.56 -10.55
CA CYS A 31 1.70 3.77 -11.05
C CYS A 31 1.98 2.95 -12.31
N SER A 32 1.59 1.67 -12.30
CA SER A 32 1.72 0.79 -13.47
C SER A 32 0.89 1.31 -14.65
N GLY A 33 -0.33 1.79 -14.38
CA GLY A 33 -1.20 2.38 -15.40
C GLY A 33 -0.66 3.67 -15.98
N LEU A 34 -0.04 4.54 -15.17
CA LEU A 34 0.62 5.76 -15.62
C LEU A 34 1.78 5.45 -16.57
N TYR A 35 2.66 4.52 -16.18
CA TYR A 35 3.78 4.10 -17.01
C TYR A 35 3.33 3.52 -18.35
N ALA A 36 2.33 2.62 -18.34
CA ALA A 36 1.78 2.03 -19.55
C ALA A 36 1.14 3.08 -20.47
N ARG A 37 0.43 4.06 -19.91
CA ARG A 37 -0.16 5.17 -20.67
C ARG A 37 0.90 6.05 -21.32
N LEU A 38 1.98 6.37 -20.58
CA LEU A 38 3.12 7.13 -21.09
C LEU A 38 3.77 6.43 -22.29
N GLY A 39 4.06 5.12 -22.16
CA GLY A 39 4.63 4.32 -23.25
C GLY A 39 3.72 4.16 -24.48
N ALA A 40 2.41 4.40 -24.34
CA ALA A 40 1.45 4.36 -25.44
C ALA A 40 1.22 5.72 -26.13
N THR A 41 1.87 6.80 -25.65
CA THR A 41 1.74 8.12 -26.28
C THR A 41 2.54 8.20 -27.58
N ASN A 42 2.15 9.14 -28.47
CA ASN A 42 2.93 9.50 -29.65
C ASN A 42 4.03 10.53 -29.33
N TRP A 43 4.37 10.71 -28.05
CA TRP A 43 5.41 11.63 -27.63
C TRP A 43 6.77 10.99 -27.95
N VAL A 44 7.64 11.76 -28.59
CA VAL A 44 8.94 11.27 -29.06
C VAL A 44 9.99 12.32 -28.77
N GLY A 45 11.19 11.88 -28.42
CA GLY A 45 12.35 12.74 -28.20
C GLY A 45 12.95 12.59 -26.80
N PRO A 46 14.05 13.30 -26.54
CA PRO A 46 14.90 13.09 -25.37
C PRO A 46 14.21 13.39 -24.03
N ASP A 47 13.11 14.16 -24.04
CA ASP A 47 12.32 14.45 -22.85
C ASP A 47 11.43 13.26 -22.47
N MET A 48 10.84 12.57 -23.46
CA MET A 48 10.13 11.31 -23.24
C MET A 48 11.09 10.24 -22.71
N ASP A 49 12.27 10.14 -23.31
CA ASP A 49 13.28 9.15 -22.89
C ASP A 49 13.67 9.34 -21.43
N ARG A 50 13.92 10.60 -21.01
CA ARG A 50 14.18 10.94 -19.60
C ARG A 50 12.99 10.62 -18.69
N MET A 51 11.77 10.98 -19.08
CA MET A 51 10.59 10.68 -18.27
C MET A 51 10.38 9.17 -18.10
N MET A 52 10.59 8.38 -19.16
CA MET A 52 10.48 6.92 -19.11
C MET A 52 11.60 6.31 -18.24
N GLU A 53 12.80 6.86 -18.30
CA GLU A 53 13.93 6.48 -17.45
C GLU A 53 13.66 6.80 -15.97
N ASP A 54 13.21 8.01 -15.65
CA ASP A 54 12.86 8.43 -14.28
C ASP A 54 11.73 7.56 -13.71
N MET A 55 10.71 7.27 -14.52
CA MET A 55 9.60 6.40 -14.14
C MET A 55 10.07 4.97 -13.84
N ALA A 56 10.93 4.41 -14.69
CA ALA A 56 11.42 3.04 -14.54
C ALA A 56 12.45 2.90 -13.41
N SER A 57 13.28 3.92 -13.17
CA SER A 57 14.39 3.88 -12.21
C SER A 57 14.00 4.25 -10.78
N SER A 58 13.06 5.18 -10.60
CA SER A 58 12.67 5.70 -9.28
C SER A 58 11.20 5.47 -9.01
N PHE A 59 10.31 6.05 -9.81
CA PHE A 59 8.89 6.13 -9.44
C PHE A 59 8.20 4.76 -9.31
N VAL A 60 8.36 3.87 -10.30
CA VAL A 60 7.75 2.54 -10.27
C VAL A 60 8.33 1.66 -9.14
N PRO A 61 9.66 1.56 -8.97
CA PRO A 61 10.25 0.83 -7.84
C PRO A 61 9.82 1.37 -6.48
N GLU A 62 9.87 2.68 -6.26
CA GLU A 62 9.51 3.31 -4.98
C GLU A 62 8.03 3.09 -4.64
N SER A 63 7.16 3.22 -5.63
CA SER A 63 5.72 2.99 -5.46
C SER A 63 5.42 1.51 -5.15
N THR A 64 6.16 0.59 -5.77
CA THR A 64 6.05 -0.85 -5.50
C THR A 64 6.50 -1.16 -4.07
N ASN A 65 7.64 -0.61 -3.64
CA ASN A 65 8.16 -0.77 -2.29
C ASN A 65 7.20 -0.20 -1.23
N ALA A 66 6.64 0.99 -1.47
CA ALA A 66 5.66 1.59 -0.58
C ALA A 66 4.39 0.73 -0.45
N ALA A 67 3.90 0.18 -1.57
CA ALA A 67 2.77 -0.75 -1.55
C ALA A 67 3.08 -2.04 -0.78
N GLU A 68 4.27 -2.62 -0.96
CA GLU A 68 4.71 -3.80 -0.20
C GLU A 68 4.80 -3.50 1.30
N THR A 69 5.38 -2.37 1.67
CA THR A 69 5.47 -1.93 3.07
C THR A 69 4.09 -1.77 3.71
N LEU A 70 3.13 -1.17 2.99
CA LEU A 70 1.75 -1.06 3.46
C LEU A 70 1.08 -2.43 3.66
N ARG A 71 1.30 -3.37 2.75
CA ARG A 71 0.76 -4.74 2.86
C ARG A 71 1.35 -5.49 4.03
N ASP A 72 2.66 -5.37 4.25
CA ASP A 72 3.33 -6.03 5.37
C ASP A 72 2.86 -5.45 6.70
N GLN A 73 2.73 -4.13 6.80
CA GLN A 73 2.18 -3.51 8.00
C GLN A 73 0.71 -3.88 8.24
N ALA A 74 -0.09 -4.04 7.18
CA ALA A 74 -1.47 -4.52 7.28
C ALA A 74 -1.53 -5.95 7.85
N ARG A 75 -0.66 -6.84 7.38
CA ARG A 75 -0.54 -8.22 7.89
C ARG A 75 -0.11 -8.25 9.35
N VAL A 76 0.86 -7.41 9.73
CA VAL A 76 1.31 -7.27 11.11
C VAL A 76 0.16 -6.83 12.01
N LEU A 77 -0.57 -5.79 11.63
CA LEU A 77 -1.71 -5.28 12.40
C LEU A 77 -2.82 -6.34 12.57
N ALA A 78 -3.15 -7.07 11.51
CA ALA A 78 -4.12 -8.17 11.57
C ALA A 78 -3.66 -9.28 12.52
N ALA A 79 -2.38 -9.67 12.44
CA ALA A 79 -1.82 -10.69 13.34
C ALA A 79 -1.79 -10.23 14.81
N HIS A 80 -1.61 -8.93 15.08
CA HIS A 80 -1.77 -8.39 16.43
C HIS A 80 -3.22 -8.50 16.92
N ALA A 81 -4.20 -8.32 16.04
CA ALA A 81 -5.62 -8.41 16.39
C ALA A 81 -6.00 -9.84 16.77
N ASP A 82 -5.56 -10.81 15.96
CA ASP A 82 -5.82 -12.21 16.24
C ASP A 82 -5.15 -12.69 17.54
N ARG A 83 -3.92 -12.21 17.83
CA ARG A 83 -3.24 -12.48 19.10
C ARG A 83 -3.96 -11.86 20.30
N GLN A 84 -4.48 -10.65 20.16
CA GLN A 84 -5.23 -9.97 21.23
C GLN A 84 -6.53 -10.71 21.53
N ASP A 85 -7.27 -11.16 20.51
CA ASP A 85 -8.48 -11.97 20.69
C ASP A 85 -8.15 -13.29 21.39
N ALA A 86 -7.10 -14.00 20.94
CA ALA A 86 -6.69 -15.27 21.53
C ALA A 86 -6.22 -15.14 22.99
N ALA A 87 -5.63 -14.00 23.36
CA ALA A 87 -5.22 -13.73 24.74
C ALA A 87 -6.37 -13.27 25.65
N SER A 88 -7.47 -12.78 25.05
CA SER A 88 -8.65 -12.28 25.78
C SER A 88 -9.78 -13.32 25.89
N ALA A 89 -9.63 -14.47 25.22
CA ALA A 89 -10.54 -15.62 25.28
C ALA A 89 -10.20 -16.57 26.44
#